data_AF-A0A5P8W8U8-F1
#
_entry.id   AF-A0A5P8W8U8-F1
#
_cell.length_a   1.000
_cell.length_b   1.000
_cell.length_c   1.000
_cell.angle_alpha   90.00
_cell.angle_beta   90.00
_cell.angle_gamma   90.00
#
_symmetry.space_group_name_H-M   'P 1'
#
loop_
_entity.id
_entity.type
_entity.pdbx_description
1 polymer ?
#
loop_
_entity_poly.entity_id
_entity_poly.type
_entity_poly.pdbx_seq_one_letter_code
_entity_poly.pdbx_strand_id
1 'polypeptide(L)'
;MLSEVETWQMGLAKTQEVLAQLYTNTEFRERFFANPETVGAELGLSCDEAQKLAQISAKEVNIFANSLKWKRLGEVRELLPRTARALGKNFTTLFWRYAQTHVPKGIKKHREDAIAFANFIGFVAEKENLDPPWISDLVRYEKTWLLAYEPTRRLIVCWFRYPVGIASPDAMKRQPTIAIWFRFSKRAQLRHIVRSL
;
A
#
# COMPACT_ATOMS: atom_id res chain seq x y z
N MET A 1 -23.17 -26.51 -25.50
CA MET A 1 -23.78 -25.22 -25.11
C MET A 1 -23.30 -24.76 -23.72
N LEU A 2 -23.31 -25.59 -22.68
CA LEU A 2 -22.67 -25.25 -21.38
C LEU A 2 -21.12 -25.15 -21.49
N SER A 3 -20.49 -26.00 -22.31
CA SER A 3 -19.04 -26.03 -22.51
C SER A 3 -18.45 -24.78 -23.18
N GLU A 4 -19.17 -24.19 -24.14
CA GLU A 4 -18.71 -22.96 -24.81
C GLU A 4 -18.77 -21.78 -23.85
N VAL A 5 -19.88 -21.60 -23.14
CA VAL A 5 -20.04 -20.50 -22.17
C VAL A 5 -18.94 -20.55 -21.10
N GLU A 6 -18.59 -21.74 -20.58
CA GLU A 6 -17.48 -21.91 -19.65
C GLU A 6 -16.13 -21.54 -20.27
N THR A 7 -15.84 -21.93 -21.52
CA THR A 7 -14.60 -21.55 -22.22
C THR A 7 -14.48 -20.05 -22.47
N TRP A 8 -15.57 -19.36 -22.83
CA TRP A 8 -15.60 -17.91 -23.01
C TRP A 8 -15.41 -17.16 -21.69
N GLN A 9 -16.01 -17.66 -20.62
CA GLN A 9 -15.91 -17.07 -19.28
C GLN A 9 -14.51 -17.26 -18.67
N MET A 10 -13.87 -18.41 -18.92
CA MET A 10 -12.46 -18.65 -18.59
C MET A 10 -11.51 -17.72 -19.38
N GLY A 11 -11.75 -17.50 -20.68
CA GLY A 11 -10.92 -16.60 -21.51
C GLY A 11 -10.98 -15.14 -21.05
N LEU A 12 -12.17 -14.64 -20.68
CA LEU A 12 -12.33 -13.29 -20.15
C LEU A 12 -11.64 -13.10 -18.80
N ALA A 13 -11.81 -14.05 -17.88
CA ALA A 13 -11.16 -14.00 -16.57
C ALA A 13 -9.63 -13.99 -16.69
N LYS A 14 -9.06 -14.80 -17.61
CA LYS A 14 -7.62 -14.81 -17.88
C LYS A 14 -7.12 -13.49 -18.46
N THR A 15 -7.87 -12.94 -19.42
CA THR A 15 -7.54 -11.63 -20.01
C THR A 15 -7.56 -10.52 -18.96
N GLN A 16 -8.56 -10.51 -18.07
CA GLN A 16 -8.64 -9.55 -16.97
C GLN A 16 -7.48 -9.70 -15.98
N GLU A 17 -7.06 -10.94 -15.69
CA GLU A 17 -5.90 -11.21 -14.84
C GLU A 17 -4.61 -10.66 -15.46
N VAL A 18 -4.39 -10.89 -16.76
CA VAL A 18 -3.20 -10.39 -17.48
C VAL A 18 -3.20 -8.87 -17.51
N LEU A 19 -4.32 -8.24 -17.83
CA LEU A 19 -4.44 -6.78 -17.80
C LEU A 19 -4.19 -6.21 -16.39
N ALA A 20 -4.71 -6.86 -15.35
CA ALA A 20 -4.45 -6.46 -13.97
C ALA A 20 -2.94 -6.53 -13.65
N GLN A 21 -2.23 -7.56 -14.10
CA GLN A 21 -0.78 -7.68 -13.96
C GLN A 21 -0.05 -6.58 -14.74
N LEU A 22 -0.41 -6.35 -16.01
CA LEU A 22 0.18 -5.27 -16.83
C LEU A 22 0.07 -3.90 -16.15
N TYR A 23 -1.07 -3.61 -15.54
CA TYR A 23 -1.30 -2.31 -14.90
C TYR A 23 -0.70 -2.16 -13.51
N THR A 24 -0.39 -3.26 -12.80
CA THR A 24 0.01 -3.19 -11.39
C THR A 24 1.42 -3.71 -11.12
N ASN A 25 1.98 -4.54 -12.00
CA ASN A 25 3.28 -5.16 -11.85
C ASN A 25 4.25 -4.65 -12.94
N THR A 26 5.25 -3.86 -12.53
CA THR A 26 6.23 -3.30 -13.47
C THR A 26 7.09 -4.37 -14.12
N GLU A 27 7.62 -5.31 -13.35
CA GLU A 27 8.50 -6.38 -13.87
C GLU A 27 7.75 -7.26 -14.87
N PHE A 28 6.51 -7.65 -14.53
CA PHE A 28 5.66 -8.40 -15.45
C PHE A 28 5.40 -7.63 -16.74
N ARG A 29 5.07 -6.34 -16.63
CA ARG A 29 4.82 -5.48 -17.80
C ARG A 29 6.04 -5.39 -18.73
N GLU A 30 7.23 -5.20 -18.16
CA GLU A 30 8.48 -5.13 -18.93
C GLU A 30 8.76 -6.46 -19.63
N ARG A 31 8.65 -7.59 -18.92
CA ARG A 31 8.80 -8.94 -19.50
C ARG A 31 7.78 -9.21 -20.59
N PHE A 32 6.51 -8.86 -20.37
CA PHE A 32 5.43 -9.11 -21.32
C PHE A 32 5.65 -8.34 -22.63
N PHE A 33 5.98 -7.05 -22.58
CA PHE A 33 6.22 -6.29 -23.81
C PHE A 33 7.53 -6.66 -24.51
N ALA A 34 8.50 -7.24 -23.80
CA ALA A 34 9.70 -7.78 -24.41
C ALA A 34 9.45 -9.10 -25.16
N ASN A 35 8.67 -10.02 -24.59
CA ASN A 35 8.35 -11.33 -25.17
C ASN A 35 6.89 -11.76 -24.90
N PRO A 36 5.90 -11.19 -25.61
CA PRO A 36 4.49 -11.40 -25.30
C PRO A 36 4.04 -12.86 -25.41
N GLU A 37 4.55 -13.60 -26.40
CA GLU A 37 4.18 -15.01 -26.62
C GLU A 37 4.63 -15.90 -25.46
N THR A 38 5.89 -15.76 -25.04
CA THR A 38 6.45 -16.55 -23.94
C THR A 38 5.75 -16.24 -22.61
N VAL A 39 5.61 -14.96 -22.28
CA VAL A 39 4.99 -14.53 -21.02
C VAL A 39 3.47 -14.76 -21.04
N GLY A 40 2.83 -14.65 -22.19
CA GLY A 40 1.42 -15.00 -22.38
C GLY A 40 1.16 -16.50 -22.15
N ALA A 41 2.05 -17.36 -22.67
CA ALA A 41 1.96 -18.81 -22.46
C ALA A 41 2.14 -19.21 -20.98
N GLU A 42 3.00 -18.52 -20.21
CA GLU A 42 3.11 -18.71 -18.74
C GLU A 42 1.77 -18.50 -18.03
N LEU A 43 0.91 -17.63 -18.58
CA LEU A 43 -0.45 -17.36 -18.10
C LEU A 43 -1.52 -18.16 -18.85
N GLY A 44 -1.14 -19.12 -19.68
CA GLY A 44 -2.07 -19.96 -20.45
C GLY A 44 -2.89 -19.22 -21.49
N LEU A 45 -2.36 -18.10 -22.02
CA LEU A 45 -2.92 -17.46 -23.22
C LEU A 45 -2.47 -18.22 -24.46
N SER A 46 -3.34 -18.26 -25.48
CA SER A 46 -2.95 -18.66 -26.82
C SER A 46 -2.04 -17.60 -27.47
N CYS A 47 -1.30 -17.99 -28.52
CA CYS A 47 -0.46 -17.05 -29.28
C CYS A 47 -1.27 -15.87 -29.80
N ASP A 48 -2.47 -16.11 -30.35
CA ASP A 48 -3.36 -15.07 -30.87
C ASP A 48 -3.81 -14.09 -29.78
N GLU A 49 -4.14 -14.58 -28.58
CA GLU A 49 -4.52 -13.72 -27.44
C GLU A 49 -3.34 -12.89 -26.95
N ALA A 50 -2.17 -13.51 -26.80
CA ALA A 50 -0.94 -12.82 -26.41
C ALA A 50 -0.57 -11.72 -27.41
N GLN A 51 -0.71 -12.00 -28.71
CA GLN A 51 -0.40 -11.05 -29.77
C GLN A 51 -1.43 -9.91 -29.84
N LYS A 52 -2.72 -10.19 -29.63
CA LYS A 52 -3.76 -9.15 -29.49
C LYS A 52 -3.49 -8.23 -28.29
N LEU A 53 -3.07 -8.78 -27.16
CA LEU A 53 -2.69 -7.98 -25.99
C LEU A 53 -1.40 -7.19 -26.22
N ALA A 54 -0.45 -7.73 -26.97
CA ALA A 54 0.78 -7.03 -27.36
C ALA A 54 0.53 -5.84 -28.29
N GLN A 55 -0.56 -5.86 -29.07
CA GLN A 55 -0.99 -4.72 -29.89
C GLN A 55 -1.49 -3.54 -29.06
N ILE A 56 -1.82 -3.73 -27.78
CA ILE A 56 -2.11 -2.62 -26.87
C ILE A 56 -0.84 -1.77 -26.74
N SER A 57 -0.98 -0.46 -26.92
CA SER A 57 0.14 0.47 -26.82
C SER A 57 0.82 0.37 -25.45
N ALA A 58 2.09 -0.05 -25.42
CA ALA A 58 2.90 -0.07 -24.21
C ALA A 58 2.94 1.31 -23.53
N LYS A 59 2.89 2.39 -24.31
CA LYS A 59 2.80 3.76 -23.81
C LYS A 59 1.50 4.00 -23.03
N GLU A 60 0.36 3.57 -23.56
CA GLU A 60 -0.95 3.72 -22.90
C GLU A 60 -1.02 2.89 -21.62
N VAL A 61 -0.52 1.65 -21.66
CA VAL A 61 -0.44 0.80 -20.46
C VAL A 61 0.44 1.44 -19.39
N ASN A 62 1.58 2.02 -19.77
CA ASN A 62 2.45 2.74 -18.82
C ASN A 62 1.77 3.99 -18.24
N ILE A 63 1.05 4.77 -19.03
CA ILE A 63 0.28 5.92 -18.55
C ILE A 63 -0.76 5.47 -17.51
N PHE A 64 -1.50 4.41 -17.79
CA PHE A 64 -2.51 3.89 -16.88
C PHE A 64 -1.90 3.27 -15.61
N ALA A 65 -0.81 2.51 -15.73
CA ALA A 65 -0.09 1.98 -14.57
C ALA A 65 0.41 3.11 -13.66
N ASN A 66 0.91 4.21 -14.24
CA ASN A 66 1.33 5.39 -13.51
C ASN A 66 0.16 6.10 -12.83
N SER A 67 -0.99 6.22 -13.49
CA SER A 67 -2.18 6.85 -12.88
C SER A 67 -2.69 6.05 -11.68
N LEU A 68 -2.68 4.70 -11.76
CA LEU A 68 -3.00 3.84 -10.62
C LEU A 68 -2.02 4.01 -9.46
N LYS A 69 -0.72 4.11 -9.76
CA LYS A 69 0.34 4.38 -8.78
C LYS A 69 0.11 5.71 -8.06
N TRP A 70 -0.22 6.78 -8.80
CA TRP A 70 -0.59 8.07 -8.21
C TRP A 70 -1.86 8.02 -7.37
N LYS A 71 -2.89 7.30 -7.83
CA LYS A 71 -4.11 7.09 -7.05
C LYS A 71 -3.80 6.40 -5.71
N ARG A 72 -3.01 5.33 -5.73
CA ARG A 72 -2.57 4.64 -4.50
C ARG A 72 -1.83 5.57 -3.55
N LEU A 73 -0.91 6.40 -4.07
CA LEU A 73 -0.20 7.39 -3.27
C LEU A 73 -1.17 8.37 -2.59
N GLY A 74 -2.20 8.82 -3.31
CA GLY A 74 -3.26 9.68 -2.76
C GLY A 74 -3.97 9.01 -1.58
N GLU A 75 -4.48 7.79 -1.78
CA GLU A 75 -5.18 7.02 -0.74
C GLU A 75 -4.31 6.77 0.50
N VAL A 76 -3.04 6.42 0.30
CA VAL A 76 -2.11 6.18 1.41
C VAL A 76 -1.76 7.48 2.14
N ARG A 77 -1.67 8.61 1.43
CA ARG A 77 -1.44 9.93 2.03
C ARG A 77 -2.60 10.36 2.91
N GLU A 78 -3.84 10.09 2.51
CA GLU A 78 -5.03 10.36 3.33
C GLU A 78 -5.07 9.53 4.62
N LEU A 79 -4.52 8.31 4.59
CA LEU A 79 -4.47 7.41 5.74
C LEU A 79 -3.26 7.64 6.67
N LEU A 80 -2.21 8.30 6.18
CA LEU A 80 -0.99 8.64 6.93
C LEU A 80 -0.66 10.15 6.84
N PRO A 81 -1.60 11.05 7.16
CA PRO A 81 -1.49 12.46 6.84
C PRO A 81 -0.36 13.18 7.59
N ARG A 82 -0.12 12.83 8.87
CA ARG A 82 0.96 13.47 9.65
C ARG A 82 2.32 12.99 9.18
N THR A 83 2.45 11.70 8.88
CA THR A 83 3.67 11.11 8.31
C THR A 83 3.98 11.73 6.95
N ALA A 84 2.97 11.89 6.09
CA ALA A 84 3.13 12.55 4.79
C ALA A 84 3.57 14.00 4.92
N ARG A 85 2.99 14.75 5.87
CA ARG A 85 3.40 16.12 6.16
C ARG A 85 4.84 16.20 6.67
N ALA A 86 5.21 15.32 7.60
CA ALA A 86 6.54 15.29 8.21
C ALA A 86 7.66 14.96 7.21
N LEU A 87 7.41 14.00 6.31
CA LEU A 87 8.39 13.58 5.30
C LEU A 87 8.39 14.47 4.06
N GLY A 88 7.33 15.26 3.82
CA GLY A 88 7.22 16.12 2.64
C GLY A 88 7.47 15.37 1.34
N LYS A 89 8.44 15.82 0.54
CA LYS A 89 8.81 15.20 -0.74
C LYS A 89 9.32 13.77 -0.57
N ASN A 90 9.96 13.44 0.56
CA ASN A 90 10.49 12.11 0.82
C ASN A 90 9.40 11.06 0.94
N PHE A 91 8.18 11.45 1.33
CA PHE A 91 7.04 10.51 1.40
C PHE A 91 6.75 9.89 0.03
N THR A 92 6.71 10.73 -1.01
CA THR A 92 6.47 10.30 -2.38
C THR A 92 7.62 9.42 -2.89
N THR A 93 8.87 9.81 -2.63
CA THR A 93 10.06 9.03 -3.01
C THR A 93 10.05 7.64 -2.37
N LEU A 94 9.77 7.56 -1.07
CA LEU A 94 9.66 6.29 -0.34
C LEU A 94 8.51 5.45 -0.87
N PHE A 95 7.36 6.07 -1.18
CA PHE A 95 6.22 5.35 -1.74
C PHE A 95 6.54 4.75 -3.11
N TRP A 96 7.28 5.45 -3.97
CA TRP A 96 7.71 4.89 -5.25
C TRP A 96 8.64 3.69 -5.10
N ARG A 97 9.61 3.76 -4.20
CA ARG A 97 10.49 2.63 -3.89
C ARG A 97 9.71 1.43 -3.35
N TYR A 98 8.77 1.66 -2.46
CA TYR A 98 7.87 0.64 -1.93
C TYR A 98 6.99 0.02 -3.04
N ALA A 99 6.37 0.84 -3.88
CA ALA A 99 5.43 0.41 -4.91
C ALA A 99 6.09 -0.36 -6.08
N GLN A 100 7.42 -0.37 -6.17
CA GLN A 100 8.15 -1.24 -7.09
C GLN A 100 8.09 -2.71 -6.68
N THR A 101 8.06 -2.99 -5.37
CA THR A 101 8.14 -4.36 -4.84
C THR A 101 6.83 -4.85 -4.20
N HIS A 102 5.85 -3.95 -4.02
CA HIS A 102 4.58 -4.28 -3.39
C HIS A 102 3.36 -3.99 -4.29
N VAL A 103 2.61 -5.07 -4.59
CA VAL A 103 1.31 -5.03 -5.26
C VAL A 103 0.22 -5.39 -4.24
N PRO A 104 -0.68 -4.45 -3.89
CA PRO A 104 -1.72 -4.69 -2.90
C PRO A 104 -2.80 -5.62 -3.47
N LYS A 105 -3.28 -6.56 -2.64
CA LYS A 105 -4.29 -7.56 -3.01
C LYS A 105 -5.50 -7.45 -2.07
N GLY A 106 -6.68 -7.87 -2.55
CA GLY A 106 -7.89 -8.00 -1.70
C GLY A 106 -8.82 -6.78 -1.63
N ILE A 107 -9.87 -6.90 -0.81
CA ILE A 107 -11.02 -5.98 -0.74
C ILE A 107 -10.70 -4.71 0.06
N LYS A 108 -9.82 -4.78 1.08
CA LYS A 108 -9.42 -3.64 1.93
C LYS A 108 -8.06 -3.07 1.54
N LYS A 109 -7.75 -3.13 0.24
CA LYS A 109 -6.44 -2.83 -0.33
C LYS A 109 -5.84 -1.51 0.15
N HIS A 110 -6.60 -0.42 0.26
CA HIS A 110 -6.04 0.88 0.64
C HIS A 110 -5.53 0.92 2.09
N ARG A 111 -6.29 0.36 3.04
CA ARG A 111 -5.88 0.27 4.45
C ARG A 111 -4.68 -0.66 4.59
N GLU A 112 -4.72 -1.81 3.93
CA GLU A 112 -3.64 -2.80 3.99
C GLU A 112 -2.35 -2.27 3.33
N ASP A 113 -2.46 -1.58 2.19
CA ASP A 113 -1.36 -0.91 1.49
C ASP A 113 -0.76 0.19 2.38
N ALA A 114 -1.58 0.99 3.06
CA ALA A 114 -1.09 1.99 4.02
C ALA A 114 -0.37 1.36 5.22
N ILE A 115 -0.85 0.24 5.77
CA ILE A 115 -0.19 -0.50 6.85
C ILE A 115 1.14 -1.09 6.38
N ALA A 116 1.17 -1.70 5.19
CA ALA A 116 2.37 -2.27 4.60
C ALA A 116 3.40 -1.17 4.30
N PHE A 117 2.98 -0.05 3.74
CA PHE A 117 3.84 1.11 3.53
C PHE A 117 4.37 1.72 4.84
N ALA A 118 3.54 1.79 5.88
CA ALA A 118 3.98 2.23 7.20
C ALA A 118 5.05 1.31 7.81
N ASN A 119 4.95 0.00 7.60
CA ASN A 119 6.01 -0.95 7.98
C ASN A 119 7.29 -0.72 7.18
N PHE A 120 7.18 -0.48 5.87
CA PHE A 120 8.32 -0.15 5.01
C PHE A 120 9.05 1.11 5.50
N ILE A 121 8.32 2.21 5.78
CA ILE A 121 8.93 3.43 6.35
C ILE A 121 9.64 3.13 7.67
N GLY A 122 9.03 2.34 8.56
CA GLY A 122 9.64 1.96 9.83
C GLY A 122 10.98 1.24 9.65
N PHE A 123 11.02 0.26 8.73
CA PHE A 123 12.24 -0.47 8.38
C PHE A 123 13.32 0.46 7.79
N VAL A 124 12.94 1.33 6.86
CA VAL A 124 13.87 2.28 6.24
C VAL A 124 14.39 3.28 7.29
N ALA A 125 13.54 3.76 8.19
CA ALA A 125 13.95 4.69 9.24
C ALA A 125 15.01 4.08 10.17
N GLU A 126 14.90 2.78 10.49
CA GLU A 126 15.88 2.08 11.32
C GLU A 126 17.20 1.79 10.59
N LYS A 127 17.15 1.50 9.28
CA LYS A 127 18.32 1.12 8.48
C LYS A 127 19.07 2.30 7.87
N GLU A 128 18.35 3.31 7.43
CA GLU A 128 18.87 4.44 6.64
C GLU A 128 18.89 5.75 7.44
N ASN A 129 18.53 5.70 8.73
CA ASN A 129 18.51 6.85 9.65
C ASN A 129 17.75 8.06 9.08
N LEU A 130 16.49 7.82 8.69
CA LEU A 130 15.64 8.85 8.10
C LEU A 130 15.45 10.06 9.04
N ASP A 131 15.59 11.25 8.48
CA ASP A 131 15.18 12.49 9.13
C ASP A 131 13.69 12.76 8.83
N PRO A 132 12.89 13.15 9.83
CA PRO A 132 13.25 13.35 11.24
C PRO A 132 13.35 12.05 12.06
N PRO A 133 14.20 11.99 13.12
CA PRO A 133 14.45 10.75 13.88
C PRO A 133 13.21 10.19 14.60
N TRP A 134 12.19 11.02 14.81
CA TRP A 134 10.90 10.64 15.39
C TRP A 134 9.92 10.05 14.36
N ILE A 135 10.28 9.98 13.08
CA ILE A 135 9.38 9.53 12.01
C ILE A 135 8.92 8.09 12.20
N SER A 136 9.80 7.20 12.68
CA SER A 136 9.48 5.81 12.98
C SER A 136 8.37 5.70 14.05
N ASP A 137 8.39 6.58 15.04
CA ASP A 137 7.33 6.61 16.07
C ASP A 137 6.04 7.22 15.52
N LEU A 138 6.12 8.27 14.69
CA LEU A 138 4.94 8.89 14.09
C LEU A 138 4.20 7.93 13.14
N VAL A 139 4.94 7.25 12.25
CA VAL A 139 4.34 6.31 11.30
C VAL A 139 3.75 5.10 12.03
N ARG A 140 4.40 4.63 13.10
CA ARG A 140 3.87 3.57 13.96
C ARG A 140 2.60 4.00 14.68
N TYR A 141 2.52 5.26 15.12
CA TYR A 141 1.33 5.82 15.74
C TYR A 141 0.13 5.87 14.76
N GLU A 142 0.30 6.41 13.56
CA GLU A 142 -0.77 6.44 12.54
C GLU A 142 -1.16 5.03 12.07
N LYS A 143 -0.18 4.14 11.85
CA LYS A 143 -0.45 2.72 11.57
C LYS A 143 -1.30 2.07 12.66
N THR A 144 -1.06 2.42 13.92
CA THR A 144 -1.81 1.84 15.04
C THR A 144 -3.26 2.27 15.03
N TRP A 145 -3.58 3.50 14.60
CA TRP A 145 -4.95 3.90 14.32
C TRP A 145 -5.60 3.00 13.27
N LEU A 146 -4.93 2.75 12.14
CA LEU A 146 -5.43 1.86 11.10
C LEU A 146 -5.70 0.45 11.64
N LEU A 147 -4.81 -0.09 12.46
CA LEU A 147 -4.99 -1.39 13.13
C LEU A 147 -6.14 -1.37 14.14
N ALA A 148 -6.23 -0.33 14.95
CA ALA A 148 -7.23 -0.18 16.00
C ALA A 148 -8.64 -0.02 15.47
N TYR A 149 -8.83 0.45 14.23
CA TYR A 149 -10.15 0.51 13.59
C TYR A 149 -10.76 -0.87 13.32
N GLU A 150 -9.97 -1.94 13.34
CA GLU A 150 -10.47 -3.29 13.13
C GLU A 150 -11.36 -3.78 14.30
N PRO A 151 -12.61 -4.22 14.04
CA PRO A 151 -13.53 -4.60 15.11
C PRO A 151 -13.08 -5.74 16.03
N THR A 152 -12.12 -6.55 15.58
CA THR A 152 -11.57 -7.67 16.36
C THR A 152 -10.62 -7.23 17.47
N ARG A 153 -10.00 -6.04 17.35
CA ARG A 153 -9.02 -5.55 18.32
C ARG A 153 -9.70 -4.66 19.37
N ARG A 154 -9.72 -5.12 20.62
CA ARG A 154 -10.36 -4.41 21.74
C ARG A 154 -9.45 -3.49 22.52
N LEU A 155 -8.15 -3.78 22.54
CA LEU A 155 -7.15 -3.00 23.27
C LEU A 155 -5.82 -3.08 22.51
N ILE A 156 -5.17 -1.94 22.29
CA ILE A 156 -3.81 -1.83 21.79
C ILE A 156 -3.09 -0.79 22.64
N VAL A 157 -1.91 -1.14 23.14
CA VAL A 157 -1.05 -0.25 23.93
C VAL A 157 0.31 -0.16 23.23
N CYS A 158 0.81 1.06 23.05
CA CYS A 158 2.11 1.28 22.41
C CYS A 158 2.93 2.32 23.18
N TRP A 159 4.25 2.07 23.20
CA TRP A 159 5.25 2.96 23.78
C TRP A 159 6.05 3.63 22.67
N PHE A 160 6.20 4.94 22.76
CA PHE A 160 6.94 5.79 21.83
C PHE A 160 8.06 6.52 22.58
N ARG A 161 9.14 6.82 21.87
CA ARG A 161 10.30 7.57 22.37
C ARG A 161 10.09 9.08 22.26
N TYR A 162 9.09 9.49 21.49
CA TYR A 162 8.73 10.87 21.23
C TYR A 162 7.22 11.08 21.50
N PRO A 163 6.79 12.32 21.80
CA PRO A 163 5.41 12.69 22.12
C PRO A 163 4.51 12.77 20.87
N VAL A 164 4.52 11.68 20.10
CA VAL A 164 3.65 11.48 18.94
C VAL A 164 2.20 11.48 19.38
N GLY A 165 1.33 12.13 18.60
CA GLY A 165 -0.06 12.34 18.96
C GLY A 165 -0.34 13.66 19.69
N ILE A 166 0.63 14.23 20.42
CA ILE A 166 0.43 15.43 21.24
C ILE A 166 1.27 16.62 20.74
N ALA A 167 2.56 16.41 20.48
CA ALA A 167 3.46 17.50 20.07
C ALA A 167 3.34 17.82 18.57
N SER A 168 3.60 19.09 18.24
CA SER A 168 3.85 19.52 16.85
C SER A 168 5.22 19.00 16.37
N PRO A 169 5.41 18.84 15.04
CA PRO A 169 6.71 18.45 14.48
C PRO A 169 7.88 19.31 14.97
N ASP A 170 7.66 20.62 15.11
CA ASP A 170 8.69 21.60 15.49
C ASP A 170 9.08 21.54 16.98
N ALA A 171 8.23 20.95 17.82
CA ALA A 171 8.44 20.81 19.27
C ALA A 171 8.79 19.37 19.70
N MET A 172 9.09 18.50 18.73
CA MET A 172 9.24 17.06 18.96
C MET A 172 10.58 16.70 19.62
N LYS A 173 10.66 16.84 20.94
CA LYS A 173 11.80 16.39 21.76
C LYS A 173 11.59 14.96 22.24
N ARG A 174 12.69 14.24 22.51
CA ARG A 174 12.63 12.87 23.02
C ARG A 174 11.97 12.88 24.40
N GLN A 175 10.80 12.26 24.49
CA GLN A 175 10.02 12.11 25.70
C GLN A 175 9.24 10.80 25.59
N PRO A 176 9.42 9.84 26.51
CA PRO A 176 8.65 8.61 26.52
C PRO A 176 7.15 8.89 26.57
N THR A 177 6.40 8.26 25.69
CA THR A 177 4.96 8.49 25.56
C THR A 177 4.25 7.18 25.38
N ILE A 178 3.17 6.99 26.12
CA ILE A 178 2.27 5.84 25.98
C ILE A 178 1.00 6.28 25.26
N ALA A 179 0.55 5.46 24.31
CA ALA A 179 -0.77 5.60 23.72
C ALA A 179 -1.57 4.31 23.85
N ILE A 180 -2.86 4.47 24.12
CA ILE A 180 -3.80 3.39 24.38
C ILE A 180 -5.01 3.59 23.48
N TRP A 181 -5.32 2.59 22.67
CA TRP A 181 -6.55 2.50 21.87
C TRP A 181 -7.41 1.38 22.43
N PHE A 182 -8.68 1.66 22.73
CA PHE A 182 -9.56 0.65 23.31
C PHE A 182 -11.02 0.81 22.91
N ARG A 183 -11.75 -0.30 22.91
CA ARG A 183 -13.20 -0.38 22.70
C ARG A 183 -13.79 -1.45 23.60
N PHE A 184 -14.95 -1.16 24.20
CA PHE A 184 -15.61 -2.09 25.12
C PHE A 184 -16.34 -3.24 24.41
N SER A 185 -16.76 -3.05 23.15
CA SER A 185 -17.42 -4.08 22.33
C SER A 185 -17.08 -3.90 20.85
N LYS A 186 -17.43 -4.87 19.99
CA LYS A 186 -17.20 -4.78 18.54
C LYS A 186 -17.89 -3.58 17.89
N ARG A 187 -19.03 -3.15 18.45
CA ARG A 187 -19.86 -2.03 17.96
C ARG A 187 -19.61 -0.71 18.72
N ALA A 188 -18.83 -0.74 19.80
CA ALA A 188 -18.51 0.46 20.57
C ALA A 188 -17.54 1.37 19.78
N GLN A 189 -17.65 2.67 20.00
CA GLN A 189 -16.70 3.64 19.47
C GLN A 189 -15.28 3.38 20.01
N LEU A 190 -14.30 3.55 19.14
CA LEU A 190 -12.89 3.46 19.51
C LEU A 190 -12.50 4.69 20.35
N ARG A 191 -11.99 4.44 21.55
CA ARG A 191 -11.41 5.47 22.43
C ARG A 191 -9.89 5.45 22.33
N HIS A 192 -9.28 6.60 22.55
CA HIS A 192 -7.84 6.79 22.42
C HIS A 192 -7.32 7.77 23.48
N ILE A 193 -6.23 7.40 24.14
CA ILE A 193 -5.55 8.21 25.17
C ILE A 193 -4.07 8.23 24.84
N VAL A 194 -3.43 9.41 24.90
CA VAL A 194 -1.98 9.56 24.81
C VAL A 194 -1.49 10.32 26.04
N ARG A 195 -0.40 9.86 26.63
CA ARG A 195 0.22 10.51 27.78
C ARG A 195 1.74 10.44 27.68
N SER A 196 2.39 11.59 27.79
CA SER A 196 3.84 11.65 27.97
C SER A 196 4.19 11.43 29.44
N LEU A 197 5.35 10.82 29.66
CA LEU A 197 5.93 10.56 30.97
C LEU A 197 7.02 11.57 31.33
#